data_AF-A0A1Q7W8I7-F1
#
_entry.id   AF-A0A1Q7W8I7-F1
#
_cell.length_a   1.000
_cell.length_b   1.000
_cell.length_c   1.000
_cell.angle_alpha   90.00
_cell.angle_beta   90.00
_cell.angle_gamma   90.00
#
_symmetry.space_group_name_H-M   'P 1'
#
loop_
_entity.id
_entity.type
_entity.pdbx_description
1 polymer ?
#
loop_
_entity_poly.entity_id
_entity_poly.type
_entity_poly.pdbx_seq_one_letter_code
_entity_poly.pdbx_strand_id
1 'polypeptide(L)'
;MTPVDPRLVAAAIDRAGIGNPLLGIGTGTGTPGTALIADARPLVDAVGAGLGHPERRVAASLTVLGYAARLVGPTLAVLLRDGILLDTDPARVHHAYAPGTGFTLTMPDPAGWAPVPLWDWGGTVVDAHLAPVIQAVRAAVPVAAGLLWGNVASGLTGALAALAGAVPLAECHEAGLVLLDHGPLRGSGQLDVRAGRLTFRRRSCCLFYRLPGGGTCGDCPLRPRDTVS
;
A
#
# COMPACT_ATOMS: atom_id res chain seq x y z
N MET A 1 -3.78 -12.69 20.64
CA MET A 1 -3.47 -13.13 19.27
C MET A 1 -2.58 -14.36 19.34
N THR A 2 -2.86 -15.41 18.56
CA THR A 2 -2.10 -16.67 18.55
C THR A 2 -1.53 -16.89 17.16
N PRO A 3 -0.32 -17.47 17.00
CA PRO A 3 0.22 -17.81 15.69
C PRO A 3 -0.74 -18.74 14.92
N VAL A 4 -0.96 -18.45 13.64
CA VAL A 4 -1.73 -19.29 12.72
C VAL A 4 -0.79 -20.29 12.05
N ASP A 5 -1.28 -21.50 11.74
CA ASP A 5 -0.52 -22.49 10.95
C ASP A 5 -0.01 -21.83 9.65
N PRO A 6 1.32 -21.85 9.38
CA PRO A 6 1.89 -21.24 8.18
C PRO A 6 1.26 -21.70 6.86
N ARG A 7 0.73 -22.93 6.79
CA ARG A 7 0.03 -23.44 5.60
C ARG A 7 -1.30 -22.71 5.37
N LEU A 8 -2.01 -22.37 6.44
CA LEU A 8 -3.25 -21.59 6.34
C LEU A 8 -2.95 -20.14 5.95
N VAL A 9 -1.86 -19.57 6.47
CA VAL A 9 -1.41 -18.22 6.07
C VAL A 9 -1.05 -18.18 4.58
N ALA A 10 -0.26 -19.14 4.11
CA ALA A 10 0.10 -19.25 2.69
C ALA A 10 -1.14 -19.40 1.79
N ALA A 11 -2.08 -20.27 2.18
CA ALA A 11 -3.32 -20.46 1.43
C ALA A 11 -4.20 -19.18 1.40
N ALA A 12 -4.22 -18.39 2.47
CA ALA A 12 -4.91 -17.11 2.50
C ALA A 12 -4.27 -16.07 1.56
N ILE A 13 -2.92 -16.00 1.58
CA ILE A 13 -2.16 -15.16 0.65
C ILE A 13 -2.45 -15.53 -0.82
N ASP A 14 -2.44 -16.82 -1.15
CA ASP A 14 -2.72 -17.29 -2.51
C ASP A 14 -4.13 -16.89 -2.95
N ARG A 15 -5.14 -17.08 -2.08
CA ARG A 15 -6.53 -16.67 -2.37
C ARG A 15 -6.69 -15.17 -2.53
N ALA A 16 -5.96 -14.37 -1.75
CA ALA A 16 -6.05 -12.92 -1.79
C ALA A 16 -5.75 -12.36 -3.18
N GLY A 17 -4.73 -12.90 -3.87
CA GLY A 17 -4.30 -12.44 -5.19
C GLY A 17 -5.13 -12.92 -6.38
N ILE A 18 -6.05 -13.89 -6.20
CA ILE A 18 -6.80 -14.47 -7.33
C ILE A 18 -7.67 -13.40 -8.00
N GLY A 19 -7.46 -13.22 -9.31
CA GLY A 19 -8.23 -12.29 -10.14
C GLY A 19 -7.92 -10.81 -9.89
N ASN A 20 -7.02 -10.48 -8.95
CA ASN A 20 -6.60 -9.10 -8.72
C ASN A 20 -5.17 -9.00 -8.16
N PRO A 21 -4.18 -8.68 -9.01
CA PRO A 21 -2.79 -8.52 -8.58
C PRO A 21 -2.55 -7.45 -7.50
N LEU A 22 -3.45 -6.49 -7.31
CA LEU A 22 -3.35 -5.50 -6.23
C LEU A 22 -3.44 -6.14 -4.84
N LEU A 23 -4.13 -7.29 -4.74
CA LEU A 23 -4.38 -8.00 -3.50
C LEU A 23 -3.42 -9.19 -3.30
N GLY A 24 -2.50 -9.42 -4.24
CA GLY A 24 -1.56 -10.53 -4.18
C GLY A 24 -0.19 -10.13 -3.60
N ILE A 25 0.39 -11.02 -2.80
CA ILE A 25 1.81 -11.00 -2.43
C ILE A 25 2.40 -12.37 -2.78
N GLY A 26 3.58 -12.39 -3.40
CA GLY A 26 4.18 -13.66 -3.83
C GLY A 26 4.93 -14.37 -2.71
N THR A 27 5.46 -15.56 -3.00
CA THR A 27 6.38 -16.32 -2.12
C THR A 27 7.80 -16.43 -2.71
N GLY A 28 8.11 -15.62 -3.72
CA GLY A 28 9.39 -15.62 -4.43
C GLY A 28 10.53 -14.92 -3.68
N THR A 29 11.67 -14.78 -4.34
CA THR A 29 12.88 -14.14 -3.79
C THR A 29 12.87 -12.62 -3.97
N GLY A 30 13.71 -11.92 -3.20
CA GLY A 30 13.89 -10.48 -3.29
C GLY A 30 14.80 -9.98 -2.18
N THR A 31 14.94 -8.66 -2.08
CA THR A 31 15.72 -8.00 -1.04
C THR A 31 14.83 -7.74 0.18
N PRO A 32 15.25 -8.08 1.42
CA PRO A 32 14.45 -7.76 2.62
C PRO A 32 14.12 -6.27 2.72
N GLY A 33 12.93 -5.93 3.22
CA GLY A 33 12.50 -4.56 3.50
C GLY A 33 13.44 -3.83 4.48
N THR A 34 14.12 -4.55 5.37
CA THR A 34 15.19 -3.99 6.22
C THR A 34 16.31 -3.34 5.42
N ALA A 35 16.65 -3.84 4.23
CA ALA A 35 17.66 -3.21 3.37
C ALA A 35 17.18 -1.88 2.81
N LEU A 36 15.89 -1.77 2.44
CA LEU A 36 15.27 -0.51 2.02
C LEU A 36 15.24 0.51 3.18
N ILE A 37 14.96 0.05 4.40
CA ILE A 37 14.99 0.90 5.60
C ILE A 37 16.42 1.38 5.88
N ALA A 38 17.42 0.52 5.70
CA ALA A 38 18.82 0.86 5.91
C ALA A 38 19.33 1.88 4.87
N ASP A 39 19.00 1.68 3.59
CA ASP A 39 19.31 2.64 2.52
C ASP A 39 18.29 2.58 1.37
N ALA A 40 17.48 3.63 1.25
CA ALA A 40 16.50 3.75 0.17
C ALA A 40 17.08 4.29 -1.15
N ARG A 41 18.32 4.82 -1.17
CA ARG A 41 18.90 5.45 -2.37
C ARG A 41 18.94 4.49 -3.57
N PRO A 42 19.42 3.23 -3.45
CA PRO A 42 19.50 2.34 -4.61
C PRO A 42 18.14 2.09 -5.25
N LEU A 43 17.09 1.92 -4.44
CA LEU A 43 15.74 1.67 -4.95
C LEU A 43 15.12 2.93 -5.57
N VAL A 44 15.28 4.09 -4.94
CA VAL A 44 14.79 5.36 -5.49
C VAL A 44 15.51 5.71 -6.80
N ASP A 45 16.82 5.46 -6.89
CA ASP A 45 17.60 5.71 -8.10
C ASP A 45 17.24 4.73 -9.22
N ALA A 46 17.02 3.45 -8.90
CA ALA A 46 16.53 2.46 -9.86
C ALA A 46 15.15 2.84 -10.43
N VAL A 47 14.23 3.29 -9.57
CA VAL A 47 12.93 3.82 -10.01
C VAL A 47 13.11 5.07 -10.86
N GLY A 48 13.94 6.01 -10.45
CA GLY A 48 14.22 7.23 -11.22
C GLY A 48 14.78 6.95 -12.61
N ALA A 49 15.72 6.01 -12.71
CA ALA A 49 16.27 5.55 -13.97
C ALA A 49 15.20 4.91 -14.86
N GLY A 50 14.36 4.03 -14.29
CA GLY A 50 13.25 3.39 -15.02
C GLY A 50 12.19 4.37 -15.51
N LEU A 51 11.98 5.48 -14.80
CA LEU A 51 11.05 6.55 -15.18
C LEU A 51 11.62 7.50 -16.24
N GLY A 52 12.96 7.58 -16.36
CA GLY A 52 13.62 8.55 -17.24
C GLY A 52 13.30 10.01 -16.91
N HIS A 53 12.95 10.33 -15.65
CA HIS A 53 12.47 11.64 -15.24
C HIS A 53 13.47 12.36 -14.32
N PRO A 54 13.81 13.65 -14.55
CA PRO A 54 14.87 14.33 -13.81
C PRO A 54 14.51 14.68 -12.36
N GLU A 55 13.22 14.82 -12.03
CA GLU A 55 12.81 15.15 -10.66
C GLU A 55 12.86 13.94 -9.73
N ARG A 56 13.90 13.84 -8.90
CA ARG A 56 14.07 12.75 -7.91
C ARG A 56 12.89 12.59 -6.95
N ARG A 57 12.18 13.66 -6.61
CA ARG A 57 10.97 13.59 -5.75
C ARG A 57 9.82 12.80 -6.39
N VAL A 58 9.75 12.76 -7.73
CA VAL A 58 8.76 11.94 -8.45
C VAL A 58 9.12 10.48 -8.26
N ALA A 59 10.40 10.12 -8.44
CA ALA A 59 10.88 8.76 -8.17
C ALA A 59 10.63 8.34 -6.71
N ALA A 60 11.01 9.17 -5.74
CA ALA A 60 10.78 8.90 -4.32
C ALA A 60 9.30 8.68 -3.97
N SER A 61 8.40 9.52 -4.52
CA SER A 61 6.95 9.35 -4.37
C SER A 61 6.47 8.02 -4.95
N LEU A 62 6.90 7.69 -6.18
CA LEU A 62 6.48 6.49 -6.88
C LEU A 62 7.10 5.21 -6.30
N THR A 63 8.26 5.31 -5.66
CA THR A 63 8.82 4.23 -4.83
C THR A 63 7.87 3.87 -3.70
N VAL A 64 7.42 4.85 -2.90
CA VAL A 64 6.48 4.58 -1.80
C VAL A 64 5.11 4.16 -2.34
N LEU A 65 4.62 4.79 -3.41
CA LEU A 65 3.33 4.41 -4.01
C LEU A 65 3.34 2.95 -4.48
N GLY A 66 4.37 2.56 -5.24
CA GLY A 66 4.51 1.20 -5.76
C GLY A 66 4.70 0.19 -4.63
N TYR A 67 5.62 0.47 -3.70
CA TYR A 67 5.91 -0.42 -2.57
C TYR A 67 4.67 -0.61 -1.67
N ALA A 68 4.08 0.49 -1.19
CA ALA A 68 2.97 0.43 -0.24
C ALA A 68 1.73 -0.22 -0.86
N ALA A 69 1.43 0.02 -2.14
CA ALA A 69 0.28 -0.61 -2.80
C ALA A 69 0.39 -2.15 -2.79
N ARG A 70 1.60 -2.71 -2.91
CA ARG A 70 1.83 -4.17 -2.87
C ARG A 70 2.02 -4.76 -1.48
N LEU A 71 2.01 -3.94 -0.44
CA LEU A 71 1.97 -4.40 0.96
C LEU A 71 0.55 -4.28 1.55
N VAL A 72 -0.10 -3.15 1.32
CA VAL A 72 -1.39 -2.82 1.92
C VAL A 72 -2.53 -3.69 1.38
N GLY A 73 -2.59 -3.89 0.07
CA GLY A 73 -3.67 -4.68 -0.53
C GLY A 73 -3.75 -6.12 -0.02
N PRO A 74 -2.65 -6.90 -0.07
CA PRO A 74 -2.64 -8.28 0.40
C PRO A 74 -2.94 -8.42 1.89
N THR A 75 -2.39 -7.52 2.72
CA THR A 75 -2.61 -7.56 4.17
C THR A 75 -4.06 -7.27 4.53
N LEU A 76 -4.72 -6.32 3.84
CA LEU A 76 -6.15 -6.05 4.03
C LEU A 76 -7.04 -7.18 3.51
N ALA A 77 -6.69 -7.76 2.36
CA ALA A 77 -7.44 -8.87 1.80
C ALA A 77 -7.47 -10.08 2.73
N VAL A 78 -6.29 -10.48 3.24
CA VAL A 78 -6.16 -11.59 4.19
C VAL A 78 -6.83 -11.27 5.53
N LEU A 79 -6.70 -10.04 6.03
CA LEU A 79 -7.34 -9.65 7.28
C LEU A 79 -8.87 -9.67 7.19
N LEU A 80 -9.46 -9.08 6.14
CA LEU A 80 -10.92 -8.98 6.02
C LEU A 80 -11.59 -10.28 5.59
N ARG A 81 -10.92 -11.14 4.82
CA ARG A 81 -11.50 -12.41 4.36
C ARG A 81 -11.26 -13.57 5.32
N ASP A 82 -10.09 -13.60 5.95
CA ASP A 82 -9.62 -14.76 6.71
C ASP A 82 -9.40 -14.44 8.20
N GLY A 83 -9.48 -13.16 8.61
CA GLY A 83 -9.27 -12.76 10.01
C GLY A 83 -7.81 -12.87 10.48
N ILE A 84 -6.87 -12.96 9.54
CA ILE A 84 -5.44 -13.16 9.82
C ILE A 84 -4.70 -11.84 9.62
N LEU A 85 -3.98 -11.38 10.65
CA LEU A 85 -3.02 -10.30 10.52
C LEU A 85 -1.67 -10.88 10.09
N LEU A 86 -1.21 -10.53 8.89
CA LEU A 86 0.09 -10.98 8.39
C LEU A 86 1.25 -10.36 9.19
N ASP A 87 2.26 -11.17 9.47
CA ASP A 87 3.54 -10.72 10.00
C ASP A 87 4.32 -9.97 8.91
N THR A 88 4.15 -8.65 8.90
CA THR A 88 4.84 -7.77 7.97
C THR A 88 6.13 -7.20 8.54
N ASP A 89 6.83 -7.92 9.44
CA ASP A 89 8.20 -7.54 9.80
C ASP A 89 9.01 -7.26 8.51
N PRO A 90 9.66 -6.09 8.37
CA PRO A 90 10.46 -5.77 7.19
C PRO A 90 11.56 -6.81 6.87
N ALA A 91 11.97 -7.64 7.82
CA ALA A 91 12.90 -8.75 7.57
C ALA A 91 12.25 -9.93 6.84
N ARG A 92 10.92 -10.08 6.91
CA ARG A 92 10.15 -11.17 6.29
C ARG A 92 9.53 -10.78 4.95
N VAL A 93 9.38 -9.48 4.70
CA VAL A 93 8.84 -8.96 3.44
C VAL A 93 10.00 -8.59 2.52
N HIS A 94 10.08 -9.27 1.38
CA HIS A 94 11.09 -9.05 0.38
C HIS A 94 10.53 -8.20 -0.76
N HIS A 95 11.36 -7.35 -1.35
CA HIS A 95 11.02 -6.48 -2.45
C HIS A 95 11.96 -6.68 -3.65
N ALA A 96 11.41 -6.48 -4.83
CA ALA A 96 12.14 -6.37 -6.07
C ALA A 96 11.54 -5.25 -6.91
N TYR A 97 12.36 -4.62 -7.74
CA TYR A 97 11.90 -3.65 -8.74
C TYR A 97 12.61 -3.90 -10.06
N ALA A 98 11.86 -3.93 -11.14
CA ALA A 98 12.40 -3.97 -12.50
C ALA A 98 11.64 -2.96 -13.38
N PRO A 99 12.34 -2.15 -14.21
CA PRO A 99 11.70 -1.32 -15.22
C PRO A 99 10.77 -2.15 -16.12
N GLY A 100 9.61 -1.62 -16.47
CA GLY A 100 8.58 -2.33 -17.25
C GLY A 100 7.70 -3.30 -16.45
N THR A 101 8.23 -3.93 -15.39
CA THR A 101 7.48 -4.88 -14.54
C THR A 101 6.93 -4.26 -13.26
N GLY A 102 7.69 -3.34 -12.65
CA GLY A 102 7.35 -2.70 -11.37
C GLY A 102 7.83 -3.49 -10.13
N PHE A 103 7.13 -3.27 -9.01
CA PHE A 103 7.55 -3.52 -7.62
C PHE A 103 7.23 -4.88 -6.97
N THR A 104 7.73 -6.06 -7.33
CA THR A 104 7.20 -7.28 -6.66
C THR A 104 7.50 -7.30 -5.15
N LEU A 105 6.48 -7.57 -4.33
CA LEU A 105 6.68 -7.94 -2.91
C LEU A 105 6.42 -9.43 -2.73
N THR A 106 7.20 -10.04 -1.87
CA THR A 106 7.08 -11.46 -1.52
C THR A 106 7.28 -11.71 -0.03
N MET A 107 6.69 -12.79 0.47
CA MET A 107 6.89 -13.32 1.81
C MET A 107 7.36 -14.77 1.66
N PRO A 108 8.68 -15.03 1.68
CA PRO A 108 9.21 -16.39 1.54
C PRO A 108 8.69 -17.34 2.63
N ASP A 109 8.63 -16.83 3.86
CA ASP A 109 8.18 -17.56 5.06
C ASP A 109 6.97 -16.83 5.68
N PRO A 110 5.76 -16.98 5.11
CA PRO A 110 4.58 -16.25 5.56
C PRO A 110 4.15 -16.69 6.96
N ALA A 111 3.89 -15.71 7.82
CA ALA A 111 3.41 -15.91 9.18
C ALA A 111 2.30 -14.89 9.48
N GLY A 112 1.54 -15.13 10.53
CA GLY A 112 0.49 -14.22 10.96
C GLY A 112 -0.22 -14.70 12.21
N TRP A 113 -1.15 -13.89 12.70
CA TRP A 113 -1.86 -14.14 13.95
C TRP A 113 -3.38 -14.00 13.80
N ALA A 114 -4.10 -14.78 14.59
CA ALA A 114 -5.56 -14.70 14.74
C ALA A 114 -5.99 -15.19 16.14
N PRO A 115 -7.17 -14.77 16.66
CA PRO A 115 -7.95 -13.63 16.16
C PRO A 115 -7.22 -12.31 16.44
N VAL A 116 -7.50 -11.31 15.61
CA VAL A 116 -6.97 -9.95 15.74
C VAL A 116 -8.07 -8.92 15.47
N PRO A 117 -8.15 -7.85 16.25
CA PRO A 117 -8.99 -6.70 15.94
C PRO A 117 -8.42 -5.89 14.77
N LEU A 118 -9.29 -5.28 13.96
CA LEU A 118 -8.92 -4.52 12.76
C LEU A 118 -7.85 -3.44 13.03
N TRP A 119 -7.95 -2.75 14.17
CA TRP A 119 -7.05 -1.65 14.53
C TRP A 119 -5.57 -2.06 14.68
N ASP A 120 -5.26 -3.37 14.84
CA ASP A 120 -3.90 -3.86 15.02
C ASP A 120 -3.12 -3.79 13.70
N TRP A 121 -3.84 -3.78 12.57
CA TRP A 121 -3.26 -3.59 11.24
C TRP A 121 -2.43 -2.30 11.14
N GLY A 122 -2.90 -1.22 11.77
CA GLY A 122 -2.18 0.05 11.80
C GLY A 122 -0.81 -0.07 12.48
N GLY A 123 -0.76 -0.71 13.65
CA GLY A 123 0.50 -0.94 14.36
C GLY A 123 1.50 -1.77 13.53
N THR A 124 1.03 -2.84 12.90
CA THR A 124 1.88 -3.75 12.13
C THR A 124 2.32 -3.17 10.79
N VAL A 125 1.39 -2.68 9.97
CA VAL A 125 1.69 -2.25 8.59
C VAL A 125 2.12 -0.78 8.53
N VAL A 126 1.47 0.11 9.29
CA VAL A 126 1.77 1.55 9.24
C VAL A 126 2.98 1.87 10.11
N ASP A 127 2.94 1.50 11.39
CA ASP A 127 3.95 1.96 12.36
C ASP A 127 5.23 1.14 12.30
N ALA A 128 5.14 -0.20 12.33
CA ALA A 128 6.31 -1.06 12.36
C ALA A 128 7.00 -1.23 10.99
N HIS A 129 6.26 -1.07 9.88
CA HIS A 129 6.79 -1.28 8.53
C HIS A 129 6.91 0.00 7.71
N LEU A 130 5.78 0.64 7.36
CA LEU A 130 5.79 1.72 6.37
C LEU A 130 6.39 3.03 6.92
N ALA A 131 6.28 3.30 8.22
CA ALA A 131 6.87 4.50 8.82
C ALA A 131 8.42 4.50 8.70
N PRO A 132 9.15 3.43 9.06
CA PRO A 132 10.58 3.32 8.77
C PRO A 132 10.94 3.45 7.28
N VAL A 133 10.18 2.79 6.38
CA VAL A 133 10.40 2.90 4.93
C VAL A 133 10.25 4.35 4.45
N ILE A 134 9.20 5.04 4.88
CA ILE A 134 8.95 6.44 4.54
C ILE A 134 10.05 7.34 5.09
N GLN A 135 10.54 7.09 6.31
CA GLN A 135 11.67 7.83 6.88
C GLN A 135 12.94 7.65 6.04
N ALA A 136 13.26 6.41 5.64
CA ALA A 136 14.42 6.11 4.80
C ALA A 136 14.34 6.80 3.43
N VAL A 137 13.17 6.75 2.77
CA VAL A 137 12.96 7.45 1.49
C VAL A 137 13.12 8.97 1.65
N ARG A 138 12.60 9.56 2.72
CA ARG A 138 12.73 11.00 2.98
C ARG A 138 14.16 11.42 3.31
N ALA A 139 14.93 10.55 3.95
CA ALA A 139 16.35 10.77 4.20
C ALA A 139 17.17 10.72 2.88
N ALA A 140 16.77 9.86 1.93
CA ALA A 140 17.41 9.77 0.62
C ALA A 140 17.05 10.94 -0.32
N VAL A 141 15.78 11.36 -0.34
CA VAL A 141 15.27 12.45 -1.19
C VAL A 141 14.24 13.27 -0.41
N PRO A 142 14.43 14.60 -0.23
CA PRO A 142 13.47 15.45 0.45
C PRO A 142 12.10 15.44 -0.25
N VAL A 143 11.10 14.91 0.45
CA VAL A 143 9.70 14.87 0.01
C VAL A 143 8.77 15.04 1.22
N ALA A 144 7.63 15.68 1.00
CA ALA A 144 6.66 15.94 2.07
C ALA A 144 6.10 14.62 2.62
N ALA A 145 6.11 14.44 3.94
CA ALA A 145 5.60 13.22 4.56
C ALA A 145 4.11 12.96 4.22
N GLY A 146 3.27 14.01 4.25
CA GLY A 146 1.85 13.89 3.89
C GLY A 146 1.59 13.51 2.43
N LEU A 147 2.57 13.69 1.53
CA LEU A 147 2.50 13.17 0.17
C LEU A 147 2.67 11.64 0.17
N LEU A 148 3.68 11.15 0.88
CA LEU A 148 3.97 9.72 0.97
C LEU A 148 2.86 8.96 1.71
N TRP A 149 2.36 9.50 2.82
CA TRP A 149 1.20 8.93 3.52
C TRP A 149 -0.09 9.00 2.69
N GLY A 150 -0.24 10.04 1.86
CA GLY A 150 -1.30 10.08 0.85
C GLY A 150 -1.22 8.94 -0.16
N ASN A 151 -0.01 8.49 -0.54
CA ASN A 151 0.17 7.32 -1.40
C ASN A 151 -0.22 6.01 -0.68
N VAL A 152 0.11 5.88 0.60
CA VAL A 152 -0.33 4.73 1.42
C VAL A 152 -1.86 4.69 1.52
N ALA A 153 -2.49 5.83 1.81
CA ALA A 153 -3.95 5.94 1.87
C ALA A 153 -4.63 5.64 0.50
N SER A 154 -3.99 6.04 -0.60
CA SER A 154 -4.42 5.65 -1.96
C SER A 154 -4.45 4.13 -2.13
N GLY A 155 -3.36 3.45 -1.75
CA GLY A 155 -3.27 1.99 -1.82
C GLY A 155 -4.30 1.29 -0.93
N LEU A 156 -4.50 1.79 0.29
CA LEU A 156 -5.50 1.30 1.24
C LEU A 156 -6.91 1.35 0.67
N THR A 157 -7.32 2.53 0.20
CA THR A 157 -8.68 2.72 -0.30
C THR A 157 -8.90 2.03 -1.64
N GLY A 158 -7.88 1.97 -2.49
CA GLY A 158 -7.90 1.17 -3.72
C GLY A 158 -8.07 -0.33 -3.45
N ALA A 159 -7.40 -0.87 -2.43
CA ALA A 159 -7.55 -2.27 -2.02
C ALA A 159 -8.97 -2.55 -1.48
N LEU A 160 -9.50 -1.68 -0.62
CA LEU A 160 -10.87 -1.83 -0.11
C LEU A 160 -11.91 -1.76 -1.23
N ALA A 161 -11.71 -0.87 -2.20
CA ALA A 161 -12.57 -0.79 -3.38
C ALA A 161 -12.48 -2.05 -4.26
N ALA A 162 -11.31 -2.66 -4.36
CA ALA A 162 -11.11 -3.93 -5.05
C ALA A 162 -11.71 -5.14 -4.30
N LEU A 163 -11.81 -5.06 -2.97
CA LEU A 163 -12.44 -6.08 -2.14
C LEU A 163 -13.97 -5.96 -2.11
N ALA A 164 -14.51 -4.76 -2.36
CA ALA A 164 -15.95 -4.52 -2.42
C ALA A 164 -16.59 -5.39 -3.52
N GLY A 165 -17.33 -6.41 -3.11
CA GLY A 165 -17.91 -7.45 -3.98
C GLY A 165 -17.58 -8.86 -3.51
N ALA A 166 -16.39 -9.07 -2.93
CA ALA A 166 -16.06 -10.27 -2.16
C ALA A 166 -16.31 -10.07 -0.66
N VAL A 167 -16.16 -8.83 -0.20
CA VAL A 167 -16.51 -8.36 1.16
C VAL A 167 -17.65 -7.34 1.01
N PRO A 168 -18.64 -7.31 1.92
CA PRO A 168 -19.71 -6.32 1.89
C PRO A 168 -19.18 -4.88 1.82
N LEU A 169 -19.79 -4.05 0.96
CA LEU A 169 -19.37 -2.66 0.76
C LEU A 169 -19.34 -1.84 2.07
N ALA A 170 -20.32 -2.05 2.94
CA ALA A 170 -20.41 -1.36 4.23
C ALA A 170 -19.22 -1.71 5.13
N GLU A 171 -18.83 -2.98 5.17
CA GLU A 171 -17.68 -3.46 5.95
C GLU A 171 -16.37 -2.89 5.39
N CYS A 172 -16.18 -2.88 4.07
CA CYS A 172 -15.02 -2.22 3.46
C CYS A 172 -14.99 -0.71 3.78
N HIS A 173 -16.15 -0.05 3.80
CA HIS A 173 -16.24 1.38 4.12
C HIS A 173 -15.87 1.66 5.58
N GLU A 174 -16.46 0.92 6.52
CA GLU A 174 -16.17 1.02 7.95
C GLU A 174 -14.69 0.73 8.23
N ALA A 175 -14.14 -0.32 7.62
CA ALA A 175 -12.72 -0.63 7.75
C ALA A 175 -11.85 0.52 7.24
N GLY A 176 -12.22 1.11 6.10
CA GLY A 176 -11.53 2.29 5.57
C GLY A 176 -11.56 3.49 6.52
N LEU A 177 -12.71 3.78 7.15
CA LEU A 177 -12.83 4.88 8.11
C LEU A 177 -11.96 4.65 9.35
N VAL A 178 -11.98 3.44 9.91
CA VAL A 178 -11.15 3.06 11.07
C VAL A 178 -9.67 3.18 10.74
N LEU A 179 -9.22 2.57 9.65
CA LEU A 179 -7.80 2.52 9.31
C LEU A 179 -7.25 3.86 8.82
N LEU A 180 -8.07 4.69 8.15
CA LEU A 180 -7.66 6.05 7.78
C LEU A 180 -7.54 6.97 8.99
N ASP A 181 -8.17 6.68 10.12
CA ASP A 181 -7.98 7.44 11.36
C ASP A 181 -6.69 7.04 12.11
N HIS A 182 -5.96 6.02 11.64
CA HIS A 182 -4.71 5.59 12.27
C HIS A 182 -3.56 6.56 12.00
N GLY A 183 -3.06 7.20 13.07
CA GLY A 183 -1.79 7.92 13.11
C GLY A 183 -1.52 8.82 11.88
N PRO A 184 -0.46 8.54 11.10
CA PRO A 184 -0.06 9.39 9.98
C PRO A 184 -0.98 9.31 8.75
N LEU A 185 -1.91 8.35 8.70
CA LEU A 185 -2.92 8.28 7.64
C LEU A 185 -4.03 9.31 7.83
N ARG A 186 -4.24 9.79 9.07
CA ARG A 186 -5.31 10.72 9.42
C ARG A 186 -5.27 11.97 8.54
N GLY A 187 -6.41 12.23 7.90
CA GLY A 187 -6.57 13.37 7.00
C GLY A 187 -5.90 13.20 5.63
N SER A 188 -5.40 12.03 5.24
CA SER A 188 -4.80 11.86 3.92
C SER A 188 -5.77 12.09 2.75
N GLY A 189 -7.08 12.05 3.01
CA GLY A 189 -8.14 12.32 2.05
C GLY A 189 -9.52 12.17 2.65
N GLN A 190 -10.52 12.11 1.78
CA GLN A 190 -11.91 11.81 2.11
C GLN A 190 -12.32 10.51 1.43
N LEU A 191 -12.82 9.56 2.21
CA LEU A 191 -13.43 8.31 1.75
C LEU A 191 -14.95 8.46 1.84
N ASP A 192 -15.65 8.22 0.74
CA ASP A 192 -17.11 8.24 0.66
C ASP A 192 -17.62 7.01 -0.11
N VAL A 193 -18.89 6.67 0.05
CA VAL A 193 -19.61 5.77 -0.86
C VAL A 193 -20.43 6.61 -1.83
N ARG A 194 -20.21 6.45 -3.14
CA ARG A 194 -20.95 7.14 -4.21
C ARG A 194 -21.38 6.16 -5.28
N ALA A 195 -22.65 6.23 -5.67
CA ALA A 195 -23.25 5.32 -6.67
C ALA A 195 -22.94 3.83 -6.39
N GLY A 196 -22.99 3.42 -5.11
CA GLY A 196 -22.73 2.04 -4.70
C GLY A 196 -21.26 1.60 -4.76
N ARG A 197 -20.31 2.54 -4.78
CA ARG A 197 -18.86 2.25 -4.86
C ARG A 197 -18.08 3.08 -3.86
N LEU A 198 -16.98 2.53 -3.35
CA LEU A 198 -16.01 3.33 -2.58
C LEU A 198 -15.33 4.33 -3.50
N THR A 199 -15.29 5.58 -3.05
CA THR A 199 -14.61 6.68 -3.71
C THR A 199 -13.71 7.38 -2.71
N PHE A 200 -12.46 7.60 -3.09
CA PHE A 200 -11.50 8.28 -2.25
C PHE A 200 -10.91 9.47 -3.01
N ARG A 201 -10.72 10.60 -2.31
CA ARG A 201 -10.02 11.75 -2.85
C ARG A 201 -8.93 12.18 -1.89
N ARG A 202 -7.69 12.13 -2.35
CA ARG A 202 -6.52 12.55 -1.57
C ARG A 202 -6.51 14.06 -1.34
N ARG A 203 -5.82 14.49 -0.27
CA ARG A 203 -5.41 15.90 -0.07
C ARG A 203 -4.06 16.24 -0.70
N SER A 204 -3.27 15.23 -1.09
CA SER A 204 -1.93 15.38 -1.66
C SER A 204 -1.82 14.69 -3.03
N CYS A 205 -0.99 15.25 -3.92
CA CYS A 205 -0.76 14.70 -5.25
C CYS A 205 0.45 13.76 -5.23
N CYS A 206 0.34 12.54 -5.80
CA CYS A 206 1.48 11.60 -5.92
C CYS A 206 2.56 12.03 -6.93
N LEU A 207 2.36 13.12 -7.67
CA LEU A 207 3.26 13.59 -8.73
C LEU A 207 3.31 12.72 -9.99
N PHE A 208 2.51 11.65 -10.10
CA PHE A 208 2.46 10.81 -11.30
C PHE A 208 2.17 11.61 -12.58
N TYR A 209 1.32 12.64 -12.49
CA TYR A 209 0.98 13.53 -13.60
C TYR A 209 2.19 14.27 -14.22
N ARG A 210 3.34 14.30 -13.53
CA ARG A 210 4.57 14.94 -14.03
C ARG A 210 5.31 14.09 -15.06
N LEU A 211 5.07 12.78 -15.09
CA LEU A 211 5.72 11.90 -16.06
C LEU A 211 5.25 12.23 -17.49
N PRO A 212 6.10 12.04 -18.52
CA PRO A 212 5.66 12.07 -19.91
C PRO A 212 4.55 11.04 -20.13
N GLY A 213 3.40 11.47 -20.66
CA GLY A 213 2.21 10.62 -20.79
C GLY A 213 1.49 10.30 -19.47
N GLY A 214 1.95 10.87 -18.35
CA GLY A 214 1.31 10.74 -17.05
C GLY A 214 0.00 11.52 -16.98
N GLY A 215 -1.03 10.88 -16.44
CA GLY A 215 -2.35 11.48 -16.24
C GLY A 215 -2.66 11.78 -14.77
N THR A 216 -3.93 12.10 -14.49
CA THR A 216 -4.43 12.18 -13.12
C THR A 216 -4.95 10.82 -12.65
N CYS A 217 -4.53 10.40 -11.46
CA CYS A 217 -5.06 9.20 -10.79
C CYS A 217 -6.57 9.34 -10.48
N GLY A 218 -7.27 8.22 -10.27
CA GLY A 218 -8.71 8.23 -9.94
C GLY A 218 -9.05 9.00 -8.66
N ASP A 219 -8.11 9.08 -7.72
CA ASP A 219 -8.25 9.76 -6.43
C ASP A 219 -7.48 11.10 -6.36
N CYS A 220 -7.07 11.63 -7.52
CA CYS A 220 -6.16 12.77 -7.61
C CYS A 220 -6.84 14.08 -7.11
N PRO A 221 -6.18 14.89 -6.26
CA PRO A 221 -6.72 16.17 -5.81
C PRO A 221 -6.86 17.19 -6.95
N LEU A 222 -6.11 17.01 -8.05
CA LEU A 222 -6.13 17.90 -9.21
C LEU A 222 -7.30 17.64 -10.16
N ARG A 223 -8.04 16.53 -9.98
CA ARG A 223 -9.28 16.32 -10.73
C ARG A 223 -10.33 17.36 -10.31
N PRO A 224 -11.11 17.92 -11.25
CA PRO A 224 -12.30 18.68 -10.93
C PRO A 224 -13.18 17.88 -9.96
N ARG A 225 -13.82 18.55 -9.00
CA ARG A 225 -14.87 17.89 -8.21
C ARG A 225 -16.02 17.65 -9.16
N ASP A 226 -16.50 16.41 -9.25
CA ASP A 226 -17.76 16.14 -9.93
C ASP A 226 -18.83 17.00 -9.27
N THR A 227 -19.35 17.99 -9.99
CA THR A 227 -20.53 18.73 -9.58
C THR A 227 -21.68 17.73 -9.64
N VAL A 228 -22.13 17.28 -8.48
CA VAL A 228 -23.37 16.49 -8.38
C VAL A 228 -24.48 17.38 -8.94
N SER A 229 -24.97 17.05 -10.12
CA SER A 229 -26.28 17.49 -10.60
C SER A 229 -27.32 16.48 -10.15
#